data_AF-A0A168IMS4-F1
#
_entry.id   AF-A0A168IMS4-F1
#
_cell.length_a   1.000
_cell.length_b   1.000
_cell.length_c   1.000
_cell.angle_alpha   90.00
_cell.angle_beta   90.00
_cell.angle_gamma   90.00
#
_symmetry.space_group_name_H-M   'P 1'
#
loop_
_entity.id
_entity.type
_entity.pdbx_description
1 polymer ?
#
loop_
_entity_poly.entity_id
_entity_poly.type
_entity_poly.pdbx_seq_one_letter_code
_entity_poly.pdbx_strand_id
1 'polypeptide(L)'
;MDEDVDDAGEPVVFGVYDCSGNVVDEFHSGTSRWICSSFEAAHRLPSVCLQMDVDGLVFTLTEVGDKIQIEHTATLDAFAFVQASKRDARFIHHDADLHFASIIESSRNAYLYYHHDDKRLEEVQTLVDLTQGHDVDIMGAQVVHEKMLLVLTEAQLVLICLE
;
A
#
# COMPACT_ATOMS: atom_id res chain seq x y z
N MET A 1 1.99 26.76 -25.57
CA MET A 1 1.43 25.66 -24.75
C MET A 1 2.63 24.78 -24.52
N ASP A 2 3.34 25.07 -23.44
CA ASP A 2 4.51 24.28 -23.03
C ASP A 2 3.94 23.14 -22.18
N GLU A 3 3.41 22.12 -22.85
CA GLU A 3 3.00 20.87 -22.21
C GLU A 3 4.15 19.87 -22.36
N ASP A 4 5.26 20.15 -21.69
CA ASP A 4 6.33 19.18 -21.46
C ASP A 4 6.93 19.49 -20.09
N VAL A 5 6.28 19.01 -19.04
CA VAL A 5 6.99 18.68 -17.81
C VAL A 5 6.66 17.23 -17.53
N ASP A 6 7.48 16.35 -18.10
CA ASP A 6 7.80 15.08 -17.47
C ASP A 6 8.34 15.41 -16.07
N ASP A 7 7.42 15.61 -15.13
CA ASP A 7 7.75 15.80 -13.73
C ASP A 7 8.21 14.44 -13.25
N ALA A 8 9.47 14.10 -13.50
CA ALA A 8 10.12 12.96 -12.87
C ALA A 8 10.03 13.22 -11.38
N GLY A 9 9.00 12.67 -10.75
CA GLY A 9 8.62 13.03 -9.38
C GLY A 9 9.83 12.92 -8.47
N GLU A 10 9.93 13.82 -7.49
CA GLU A 10 11.11 13.85 -6.63
C GLU A 10 11.37 12.47 -6.03
N PRO A 11 12.63 11.97 -6.08
CA PRO A 11 12.98 10.67 -5.54
C PRO A 11 12.65 10.61 -4.05
N VAL A 12 11.97 9.55 -3.65
CA VAL A 12 11.66 9.26 -2.26
C VAL A 12 12.91 8.69 -1.61
N VAL A 13 13.32 9.25 -0.48
CA VAL A 13 14.45 8.78 0.32
C VAL A 13 13.92 7.96 1.49
N PHE A 14 14.41 6.73 1.62
CA PHE A 14 14.10 5.82 2.71
C PHE A 14 15.29 5.78 3.66
N GLY A 15 15.10 6.28 4.87
CA GLY A 15 16.09 6.17 5.95
C GLY A 15 15.69 5.07 6.93
N VAL A 16 16.61 4.17 7.25
CA VAL A 16 16.42 3.13 8.26
C VAL A 16 17.19 3.50 9.50
N TYR A 17 16.51 3.47 10.65
CA TYR A 17 17.05 3.91 11.93
C TYR A 17 16.99 2.79 12.95
N ASP A 18 18.01 2.68 13.79
CA ASP A 18 17.96 1.82 14.97
C ASP A 18 17.11 2.45 16.09
N CYS A 19 16.86 1.70 17.16
CA CYS A 19 16.10 2.20 18.32
C CYS A 19 16.81 3.29 19.13
N SER A 20 18.09 3.54 18.84
CA SER A 20 18.88 4.65 19.42
C SER A 20 18.82 5.91 18.55
N GLY A 21 18.18 5.84 17.37
CA GLY A 21 18.05 6.94 16.41
C GLY A 21 19.25 7.09 15.46
N ASN A 22 20.16 6.11 15.37
CA ASN A 22 21.24 6.13 14.41
C ASN A 22 20.78 5.62 13.05
N VAL A 23 21.27 6.22 11.97
CA VAL A 23 21.02 5.73 10.61
C VAL A 23 21.77 4.42 10.41
N VAL A 24 21.03 3.37 10.06
CA VAL A 24 21.53 2.04 9.69
C VAL A 24 21.80 1.99 8.18
N ASP A 25 20.86 2.46 7.37
CA ASP A 25 20.95 2.45 5.91
C ASP A 25 20.09 3.57 5.28
N GLU A 26 20.39 3.92 4.03
CA GLU A 26 19.64 4.91 3.25
C GLU A 26 19.57 4.51 1.77
N PHE A 27 18.38 4.56 1.18
CA PHE A 27 18.17 4.23 -0.24
C PHE A 27 17.11 5.11 -0.89
N HIS A 28 17.15 5.19 -2.22
CA HIS A 28 16.32 6.11 -3.02
C HIS A 28 15.43 5.32 -3.99
N SER A 29 14.20 5.81 -4.22
CA SER A 29 13.27 5.22 -5.19
C SER A 29 13.68 5.42 -6.65
N GLY A 30 14.75 6.17 -6.93
CA GLY A 30 15.10 6.57 -8.28
C GLY A 30 14.01 7.44 -8.89
N THR A 31 13.48 7.05 -10.04
CA THR A 31 12.38 7.77 -10.71
C THR A 31 10.99 7.32 -10.26
N SER A 32 10.91 6.26 -9.47
CA SER A 32 9.63 5.72 -9.02
C SER A 32 9.04 6.57 -7.90
N ARG A 33 7.72 6.74 -7.91
CA ARG A 33 7.00 7.53 -6.89
C ARG A 33 6.46 6.65 -5.78
N TRP A 34 6.30 7.20 -4.58
CA TRP A 34 5.66 6.48 -3.48
C TRP A 34 4.18 6.21 -3.74
N ILE A 35 3.71 5.00 -3.43
CA ILE A 35 2.27 4.67 -3.34
C ILE A 35 1.90 4.37 -1.89
N CYS A 36 2.48 3.32 -1.30
CA CYS A 36 2.15 2.86 0.05
C CYS A 36 3.19 1.91 0.67
N SER A 37 3.04 1.61 1.95
CA SER A 37 3.70 0.50 2.63
C SER A 37 2.74 -0.68 2.81
N SER A 38 3.29 -1.85 3.12
CA SER A 38 2.47 -2.95 3.61
C SER A 38 1.82 -2.58 4.95
N PHE A 39 0.78 -3.32 5.32
CA PHE A 39 0.36 -3.41 6.71
C PHE A 39 1.51 -3.92 7.60
N GLU A 40 1.48 -3.56 8.88
CA GLU A 40 2.48 -4.01 9.85
C GLU A 40 2.32 -5.52 10.08
N ALA A 41 3.39 -6.27 9.88
CA ALA A 41 3.46 -7.69 10.17
C ALA A 41 4.55 -7.96 11.22
N ALA A 42 4.21 -8.77 12.23
CA ALA A 42 5.15 -9.08 13.30
C ALA A 42 6.47 -9.63 12.75
N HIS A 43 7.59 -9.09 13.24
CA HIS A 43 8.95 -9.52 12.91
C HIS A 43 9.38 -9.35 11.44
N ARG A 44 8.69 -8.51 10.65
CA ARG A 44 9.10 -8.16 9.29
C ARG A 44 9.16 -6.64 9.13
N LEU A 45 10.15 -6.15 8.38
CA LEU A 45 10.11 -4.77 7.93
C LEU A 45 8.94 -4.59 6.94
N PRO A 46 8.25 -3.44 6.95
CA PRO A 46 7.23 -3.16 5.96
C PRO A 46 7.84 -3.17 4.55
N SER A 47 7.19 -3.85 3.62
CA SER A 47 7.53 -3.73 2.19
C SER A 47 6.94 -2.43 1.64
N VAL A 48 7.54 -1.92 0.56
CA VAL A 48 7.17 -0.63 -0.03
C VAL A 48 6.63 -0.83 -1.44
N CYS A 49 5.57 -0.12 -1.79
CA CYS A 49 4.98 -0.11 -3.13
C CYS A 49 5.32 1.22 -3.81
N LEU A 50 5.99 1.14 -4.97
CA LEU A 50 6.42 2.27 -5.76
C LEU A 50 5.76 2.25 -7.14
N GLN A 51 5.34 3.43 -7.61
CA GLN A 51 4.78 3.59 -8.95
C GLN A 51 5.86 3.47 -10.01
N MET A 52 5.61 2.65 -11.03
CA MET A 52 6.31 2.67 -12.31
C MET A 52 5.28 2.58 -13.42
N ASP A 53 5.19 3.63 -14.24
CA ASP A 53 4.10 3.81 -15.22
C ASP A 53 2.71 3.74 -14.55
N VAL A 54 1.86 2.77 -14.93
CA VAL A 54 0.52 2.56 -14.38
C VAL A 54 0.46 1.53 -13.25
N ASP A 55 1.56 0.82 -13.01
CA ASP A 55 1.63 -0.30 -12.07
C ASP A 55 2.24 0.10 -10.71
N GLY A 56 1.96 -0.71 -9.69
CA GLY A 56 2.60 -0.61 -8.38
C GLY A 56 3.60 -1.74 -8.15
N LEU A 57 4.88 -1.43 -8.03
CA LEU A 57 5.95 -2.41 -7.81
C LEU A 57 6.23 -2.54 -6.32
N VAL A 58 6.13 -3.76 -5.80
CA VAL A 58 6.37 -4.05 -4.39
C VAL A 58 7.81 -4.52 -4.18
N PHE A 59 8.49 -3.87 -3.25
CA PHE A 59 9.83 -4.21 -2.82
C PHE A 59 9.84 -4.65 -1.36
N THR A 60 10.31 -5.86 -1.11
CA THR A 60 10.51 -6.39 0.24
C THR A 60 11.86 -5.93 0.78
N LEU A 61 11.85 -5.50 2.04
CA LEU A 61 13.02 -5.04 2.77
C LEU A 61 13.41 -6.12 3.78
N THR A 62 14.66 -6.58 3.74
CA THR A 62 15.18 -7.61 4.65
C THR A 62 16.47 -7.14 5.30
N GLU A 63 16.55 -7.26 6.63
CA GLU A 63 17.79 -6.98 7.37
C GLU A 63 18.81 -8.09 7.11
N VAL A 64 19.99 -7.71 6.59
CA VAL A 64 21.11 -8.63 6.33
C VAL A 64 22.38 -8.07 6.98
N GLY A 65 22.58 -8.41 8.25
CA GLY A 65 23.63 -7.78 9.07
C GLY A 65 23.27 -6.32 9.36
N ASP A 66 24.19 -5.40 9.05
CA ASP A 66 24.01 -3.96 9.26
C ASP A 66 23.50 -3.23 8.00
N LYS A 67 22.78 -3.93 7.12
CA LYS A 67 22.31 -3.40 5.84
C LYS A 67 20.90 -3.89 5.53
N ILE A 68 20.22 -3.16 4.64
CA ILE A 68 18.92 -3.53 4.11
C ILE A 68 19.08 -4.09 2.70
N GLN A 69 18.72 -5.35 2.53
CA GLN A 69 18.54 -5.95 1.22
C GLN A 69 17.15 -5.59 0.69
N ILE A 70 17.10 -5.13 -0.55
CA ILE A 70 15.89 -4.72 -1.26
C ILE A 70 15.66 -5.67 -2.42
N GLU A 71 14.49 -6.28 -2.47
CA GLU A 71 14.12 -7.23 -3.53
C GLU A 71 12.75 -6.87 -4.10
N HIS A 72 12.64 -6.83 -5.43
CA HIS A 72 11.34 -6.71 -6.10
C HIS A 72 10.60 -8.04 -5.99
N THR A 73 9.46 -8.06 -5.32
CA THR A 73 8.72 -9.29 -4.99
C THR A 73 7.38 -9.44 -5.70
N ALA A 74 6.75 -8.34 -6.12
CA ALA A 74 5.48 -8.40 -6.86
C ALA A 74 5.21 -7.14 -7.67
N THR A 75 4.36 -7.28 -8.69
CA THR A 75 3.77 -6.18 -9.44
C THR A 75 2.27 -6.21 -9.24
N LEU A 76 1.71 -5.11 -8.75
CA LEU A 76 0.28 -4.84 -8.69
C LEU A 76 -0.09 -4.11 -10.00
N ASP A 77 -0.51 -4.88 -11.01
CA ASP A 77 -0.84 -4.38 -12.34
C ASP A 77 -1.86 -3.23 -12.24
N ALA A 78 -1.75 -2.16 -13.01
CA ALA A 78 -2.65 -0.99 -13.04
C ALA A 78 -2.95 -0.32 -11.68
N PHE A 79 -2.30 -0.70 -10.58
CA PHE A 79 -2.67 -0.24 -9.24
C PHE A 79 -2.48 1.26 -9.07
N ALA A 80 -1.43 1.84 -9.65
CA ALA A 80 -1.20 3.28 -9.59
C ALA A 80 -2.30 4.06 -10.35
N PHE A 81 -2.79 3.52 -11.46
CA PHE A 81 -3.93 4.08 -12.19
C PHE A 81 -5.22 4.03 -11.36
N VAL A 82 -5.50 2.88 -10.72
CA VAL A 82 -6.67 2.73 -9.83
C VAL A 82 -6.58 3.68 -8.65
N GLN A 83 -5.42 3.75 -7.99
CA GLN A 83 -5.15 4.62 -6.85
C GLN A 83 -5.36 6.10 -7.22
N ALA A 84 -4.82 6.56 -8.35
CA ALA A 84 -4.97 7.94 -8.80
C ALA A 84 -6.44 8.36 -9.05
N SER A 85 -7.33 7.39 -9.31
CA SER A 85 -8.77 7.65 -9.47
C SER A 85 -9.51 7.91 -8.14
N LYS A 86 -8.90 7.56 -6.99
CA LYS A 86 -9.52 7.65 -5.65
C LYS A 86 -9.03 8.88 -4.90
N ARG A 87 -9.66 10.03 -5.17
CA ARG A 87 -9.25 11.34 -4.64
C ARG A 87 -9.41 11.50 -3.14
N ASP A 88 -10.28 10.71 -2.51
CA ASP A 88 -10.57 10.74 -1.07
C ASP A 88 -9.86 9.61 -0.29
N ALA A 89 -8.83 8.99 -0.89
CA ALA A 89 -8.06 7.93 -0.23
C ALA A 89 -7.35 8.45 1.02
N ARG A 90 -7.60 7.81 2.16
CA ARG A 90 -6.99 8.11 3.46
C ARG A 90 -5.97 7.06 3.88
N PHE A 91 -6.28 5.78 3.68
CA PHE A 91 -5.37 4.67 3.96
C PHE A 91 -5.12 3.89 2.68
N ILE A 92 -3.86 3.74 2.30
CA ILE A 92 -3.45 2.94 1.15
C ILE A 92 -2.37 2.00 1.66
N HIS A 93 -2.62 0.70 1.56
CA HIS A 93 -1.72 -0.34 2.06
C HIS A 93 -1.88 -1.62 1.26
N HIS A 94 -0.80 -2.38 1.10
CA HIS A 94 -0.88 -3.76 0.64
C HIS A 94 -0.72 -4.75 1.79
N ASP A 95 -1.25 -5.95 1.59
CA ASP A 95 -1.06 -7.06 2.50
C ASP A 95 0.41 -7.48 2.53
N ALA A 96 0.92 -7.83 3.71
CA ALA A 96 2.32 -8.20 3.88
C ALA A 96 2.68 -9.50 3.13
N ASP A 97 1.68 -10.36 2.89
CA ASP A 97 1.81 -11.60 2.14
C ASP A 97 1.27 -11.47 0.70
N LEU A 98 1.01 -10.23 0.25
CA LEU A 98 0.66 -9.89 -1.12
C LEU A 98 -0.64 -10.51 -1.64
N HIS A 99 -1.59 -10.83 -0.75
CA HIS A 99 -2.90 -11.33 -1.19
C HIS A 99 -3.77 -10.23 -1.83
N PHE A 100 -3.62 -8.99 -1.38
CA PHE A 100 -4.38 -7.85 -1.88
C PHE A 100 -3.69 -6.52 -1.57
N ALA A 101 -4.13 -5.46 -2.22
CA ALA A 101 -3.93 -4.07 -1.82
C ALA A 101 -5.25 -3.39 -1.51
N SER A 102 -5.21 -2.36 -0.67
CA SER A 102 -6.38 -1.63 -0.20
C SER A 102 -6.20 -0.14 -0.45
N ILE A 103 -7.29 0.49 -0.92
CA ILE A 103 -7.45 1.94 -0.97
C ILE A 103 -8.72 2.24 -0.20
N ILE A 104 -8.59 2.84 0.98
CA ILE A 104 -9.68 3.12 1.90
C ILE A 104 -9.90 4.63 1.93
N GLU A 105 -11.11 5.05 1.59
CA GLU A 105 -11.50 6.46 1.60
C GLU A 105 -11.60 7.01 3.03
N SER A 106 -11.71 8.33 3.16
CA SER A 106 -11.83 8.97 4.47
C SER A 106 -13.19 8.72 5.14
N SER A 107 -14.24 8.50 4.34
CA SER A 107 -15.62 8.65 4.77
C SER A 107 -16.58 7.52 4.38
N ARG A 108 -16.19 6.59 3.49
CA ARG A 108 -17.16 5.60 2.99
C ARG A 108 -16.61 4.27 2.55
N ASN A 109 -15.79 4.25 1.50
CA ASN A 109 -15.53 3.02 0.77
C ASN A 109 -14.15 2.43 1.09
N ALA A 110 -14.07 1.11 1.12
CA ALA A 110 -12.82 0.39 0.93
C ALA A 110 -12.83 -0.29 -0.44
N TYR A 111 -11.80 -0.01 -1.23
CA TYR A 111 -11.50 -0.70 -2.48
C TYR A 111 -10.41 -1.75 -2.21
N LEU A 112 -10.72 -3.01 -2.47
CA LEU A 112 -9.82 -4.14 -2.29
C LEU A 112 -9.39 -4.63 -3.66
N TYR A 113 -8.10 -4.57 -3.93
CA TYR A 113 -7.45 -4.96 -5.17
C TYR A 113 -6.76 -6.30 -4.94
N TYR A 114 -7.32 -7.40 -5.43
CA TYR A 114 -6.69 -8.70 -5.24
C TYR A 114 -5.46 -8.83 -6.13
N HIS A 115 -4.44 -9.51 -5.62
CA HIS A 115 -3.27 -9.86 -6.41
C HIS A 115 -3.25 -11.37 -6.63
N HIS A 116 -2.93 -11.77 -7.85
CA HIS A 116 -2.93 -13.15 -8.26
C HIS A 116 -1.56 -13.51 -8.88
N ASP A 117 -0.84 -14.46 -8.25
CA ASP A 117 0.43 -14.97 -8.78
C ASP A 117 0.26 -15.65 -10.16
N ASP A 118 -0.94 -16.19 -10.44
CA ASP A 118 -1.28 -16.70 -11.75
C ASP A 118 -1.66 -15.53 -12.65
N LYS A 119 -0.80 -15.20 -13.62
CA LYS A 119 -0.91 -14.16 -14.67
C LYS A 119 -2.29 -14.05 -15.34
N ARG A 120 -3.31 -13.65 -14.59
CA ARG A 120 -4.67 -13.42 -15.06
C ARG A 120 -4.67 -12.12 -15.84
N LEU A 121 -5.48 -12.09 -16.89
CA LEU A 121 -5.60 -10.92 -17.75
C LEU A 121 -6.39 -9.77 -17.10
N GLU A 122 -7.09 -10.06 -16.01
CA GLU A 122 -7.95 -9.13 -15.29
C GLU A 122 -7.74 -9.32 -13.80
N GLU A 123 -7.40 -8.24 -13.12
CA GLU A 123 -7.32 -8.19 -11.66
C GLU A 123 -8.70 -7.86 -11.08
N VAL A 124 -9.04 -8.55 -10.00
CA VAL A 124 -10.37 -8.43 -9.39
C VAL A 124 -10.35 -7.35 -8.33
N GLN A 125 -11.32 -6.43 -8.42
CA GLN A 125 -11.56 -5.43 -7.37
C GLN A 125 -12.89 -5.70 -6.66
N THR A 126 -12.89 -5.55 -5.34
CA THR A 126 -14.12 -5.50 -4.53
C THR A 126 -14.29 -4.12 -3.88
N LEU A 127 -15.53 -3.64 -3.88
CA LEU A 127 -15.94 -2.41 -3.21
C LEU A 127 -16.76 -2.76 -1.97
N VAL A 128 -16.36 -2.24 -0.81
CA VAL A 128 -17.06 -2.40 0.46
C VAL A 128 -17.52 -1.04 0.98
N ASP A 129 -18.82 -0.87 1.20
CA ASP A 129 -19.38 0.28 1.91
C ASP A 129 -19.20 0.06 3.43
N LEU A 130 -18.24 0.77 4.02
CA LEU A 130 -17.84 0.61 5.43
C LEU A 130 -18.84 1.26 6.39
N THR A 131 -19.65 2.18 5.90
CA THR A 131 -20.53 2.99 6.74
C THR A 131 -21.99 2.58 6.61
N GLN A 132 -22.30 1.67 5.68
CA GLN A 132 -23.67 1.22 5.40
C GLN A 132 -24.60 2.41 5.10
N GLY A 133 -24.04 3.47 4.48
CA GLY A 133 -24.76 4.71 4.17
C GLY A 133 -24.82 5.75 5.29
N HIS A 134 -24.13 5.53 6.41
CA HIS A 134 -23.93 6.56 7.43
C HIS A 134 -22.74 7.48 7.10
N ASP A 135 -22.76 8.70 7.62
CA ASP A 135 -21.65 9.65 7.52
C ASP A 135 -20.77 9.48 8.75
N VAL A 136 -19.69 8.70 8.63
CA VAL A 136 -18.73 8.44 9.72
C VAL A 136 -17.32 8.45 9.16
N ASP A 137 -16.38 9.04 9.91
CA ASP A 137 -14.98 9.04 9.51
C ASP A 137 -14.33 7.67 9.75
N ILE A 138 -13.48 7.28 8.80
CA ILE A 138 -12.60 6.12 8.92
C ILE A 138 -11.30 6.58 9.58
N MET A 139 -11.01 6.03 10.75
CA MET A 139 -9.90 6.47 11.62
C MET A 139 -8.64 5.61 11.49
N GLY A 140 -8.78 4.36 11.02
CA GLY A 140 -7.65 3.46 10.86
C GLY A 140 -8.03 2.15 10.18
N ALA A 141 -7.03 1.44 9.67
CA ALA A 141 -7.17 0.13 9.07
C ALA A 141 -5.95 -0.73 9.42
N GLN A 142 -6.16 -2.01 9.69
CA GLN A 142 -5.09 -2.96 9.98
C GLN A 142 -5.49 -4.38 9.62
N VAL A 143 -4.54 -5.15 9.08
CA VAL A 143 -4.70 -6.60 8.94
C VAL A 143 -4.42 -7.25 10.29
N VAL A 144 -5.41 -7.96 10.83
CA VAL A 144 -5.35 -8.56 12.18
C VAL A 144 -5.10 -10.07 12.17
N HIS A 145 -5.36 -10.71 11.04
CA HIS A 145 -5.06 -12.11 10.77
C HIS A 145 -4.95 -12.31 9.25
N GLU A 146 -4.48 -13.48 8.82
CA GLU A 146 -4.46 -13.85 7.40
C GLU A 146 -5.84 -13.57 6.77
N LYS A 147 -5.85 -12.73 5.73
CA LYS A 147 -7.04 -12.33 4.98
C LYS A 147 -8.16 -11.66 5.80
N MET A 148 -7.84 -11.04 6.94
CA MET A 148 -8.80 -10.29 7.76
C MET A 148 -8.39 -8.83 7.93
N LEU A 149 -9.14 -7.94 7.29
CA LEU A 149 -8.96 -6.49 7.40
C LEU A 149 -9.92 -5.93 8.45
N LEU A 150 -9.37 -5.32 9.50
CA LEU A 150 -10.12 -4.57 10.50
C LEU A 150 -10.05 -3.08 10.17
N VAL A 151 -11.22 -2.43 10.09
CA VAL A 151 -11.35 -1.00 9.86
C VAL A 151 -12.01 -0.34 11.06
N LEU A 152 -11.34 0.66 11.62
CA LEU A 152 -11.86 1.49 12.70
C LEU A 152 -12.57 2.71 12.11
N THR A 153 -13.84 2.87 12.47
CA THR A 153 -14.63 4.09 12.22
C THR A 153 -14.88 4.80 13.55
N GLU A 154 -15.42 6.01 13.50
CA GLU A 154 -15.85 6.74 14.71
C GLU A 154 -16.93 6.00 15.53
N ALA A 155 -17.75 5.18 14.87
CA ALA A 155 -18.90 4.52 15.49
C ALA A 155 -18.69 3.04 15.81
N GLN A 156 -17.87 2.34 15.02
CA GLN A 156 -17.74 0.89 15.07
C GLN A 156 -16.43 0.36 14.49
N LEU A 157 -16.12 -0.88 14.86
CA LEU A 157 -15.10 -1.71 14.20
C LEU A 157 -15.76 -2.59 13.14
N VAL A 158 -15.30 -2.47 11.90
CA VAL A 158 -15.76 -3.27 10.76
C VAL A 158 -14.71 -4.32 10.44
N LEU A 159 -15.11 -5.59 10.45
CA LEU A 159 -14.25 -6.69 10.04
C LEU A 159 -14.63 -7.14 8.63
N ILE A 160 -13.66 -7.16 7.72
CA ILE A 160 -13.83 -7.68 6.36
C ILE A 160 -13.04 -8.98 6.24
N CYS A 161 -13.74 -10.08 5.98
CA CYS A 161 -13.13 -11.36 5.65
C CYS A 161 -12.91 -11.43 4.14
N LEU A 162 -11.65 -11.60 3.73
CA LEU A 162 -11.24 -11.66 2.32
C LEU A 162 -11.19 -13.13 1.87
N GLU A 163 -11.46 -13.37 0.58
CA GLU A 163 -11.48 -14.73 0.00
C GLU A 163 -10.07 -15.27 -0.31
#